data_AF-A0A966MJH0-F1
#
_entry.id   AF-A0A966MJH0-F1
#
_cell.length_a   1.000
_cell.length_b   1.000
_cell.length_c   1.000
_cell.angle_alpha   90.00
_cell.angle_beta   90.00
_cell.angle_gamma   90.00
#
_symmetry.space_group_name_H-M   'P 1'
#
loop_
_entity.id
_entity.type
_entity.pdbx_description
1 polymer ?
#
loop_
_entity_poly.entity_id
_entity_poly.type
_entity_poly.pdbx_seq_one_letter_code
_entity_poly.pdbx_strand_id
1 'polypeptide(L)' 'MELLALLIDFILHIDRYIESFVQQYGVWVYGLLFLIVFVETGLVIMPFLPGDSLMFVVGALCANGLMDLQV' A
#
# COMPACT_ATOMS: atom_id res chain seq x y z
N MET A 1 23.81 -1.93 2.91
CA MET A 1 23.08 -2.77 3.90
C MET A 1 22.03 -1.97 4.65
N GLU A 2 22.26 -0.68 4.95
CA GLU A 2 21.30 0.17 5.69
C GLU A 2 20.10 0.63 4.83
N LEU A 3 20.31 1.00 3.57
CA LEU A 3 19.23 1.43 2.67
C LEU A 3 18.22 0.31 2.40
N LEU A 4 18.70 -0.92 2.24
CA LEU A 4 17.85 -2.10 2.00
C LEU A 4 16.98 -2.39 3.24
N ALA A 5 17.56 -2.33 4.44
CA ALA A 5 16.83 -2.51 5.69
C ALA A 5 15.77 -1.42 5.89
N LEU A 6 16.11 -0.15 5.59
CA LEU A 6 15.18 0.96 5.68
C LEU A 6 14.02 0.83 4.69
N LEU A 7 14.30 0.35 3.48
CA LEU A 7 13.29 0.11 2.44
C LEU A 7 12.38 -1.08 2.78
N ILE A 8 12.95 -2.15 3.37
CA ILE A 8 12.19 -3.30 3.88
C ILE A 8 11.32 -2.89 5.07
N ASP A 9 11.84 -2.11 6.02
CA ASP A 9 11.09 -1.63 7.19
C ASP A 9 9.96 -0.68 6.79
N PHE A 10 10.23 0.19 5.82
CA PHE A 10 9.21 1.06 5.21
C PHE A 10 8.11 0.27 4.52
N ILE A 11 8.47 -0.77 3.75
CA ILE A 11 7.51 -1.65 3.09
C ILE A 11 6.71 -2.48 4.10
N LEU A 12 7.31 -2.92 5.20
CA LEU A 12 6.64 -3.69 6.25
C LEU A 12 5.63 -2.84 7.04
N HIS A 13 5.90 -1.55 7.22
CA HIS A 13 5.06 -0.63 7.97
C HIS A 13 4.20 0.29 7.07
N ILE A 14 4.14 0.01 5.78
CA ILE A 14 3.39 0.82 4.80
C ILE A 14 1.89 0.88 5.12
N ASP A 15 1.36 -0.10 5.86
CA ASP A 15 -0.03 -0.15 6.34
C ASP A 15 -0.39 1.11 7.16
N ARG A 16 0.53 1.59 8.03
CA ARG A 16 0.33 2.82 8.80
C ARG A 16 0.42 4.07 7.94
N TYR A 17 1.32 4.07 6.96
CA TYR A 17 1.49 5.21 6.06
C TYR A 17 0.32 5.33 5.09
N ILE A 18 -0.28 4.21 4.69
CA ILE A 18 -1.44 4.16 3.80
C ILE A 18 -2.58 4.99 4.35
N GLU A 19 -2.96 4.86 5.62
CA GLU A 19 -4.08 5.62 6.21
C GLU A 19 -3.90 7.14 6.04
N SER A 20 -2.70 7.65 6.33
CA SER A 20 -2.36 9.05 6.12
C SER A 20 -2.32 9.44 4.63
N PHE A 21 -1.84 8.54 3.77
CA PHE A 21 -1.79 8.74 2.32
C PHE A 21 -3.19 8.77 1.69
N VAL A 22 -4.12 7.95 2.19
CA VAL A 22 -5.52 7.94 1.76
C VAL A 22 -6.12 9.32 1.95
N GLN A 23 -5.99 9.87 3.16
CA GLN A 23 -6.58 11.14 3.52
C GLN A 23 -5.96 12.33 2.77
N GLN A 24 -4.67 12.25 2.45
CA GLN A 24 -3.94 13.38 1.86
C GLN A 24 -3.84 13.32 0.33
N TYR A 25 -3.80 12.13 -0.27
CA TYR A 25 -3.51 11.96 -1.70
C TYR A 25 -4.59 11.22 -2.49
N GLY A 26 -5.64 10.71 -1.85
CA GLY A 26 -6.88 10.20 -2.48
C GLY A 26 -6.62 9.29 -3.69
N VAL A 27 -6.62 9.85 -4.89
CA VAL A 27 -6.37 9.16 -6.17
C VAL A 27 -5.00 8.49 -6.28
N TRP A 28 -3.94 9.07 -5.72
CA TRP A 28 -2.58 8.50 -5.88
C TRP A 28 -2.39 7.19 -5.12
N VAL A 29 -3.24 6.92 -4.13
CA VAL A 29 -3.20 5.67 -3.37
C VAL A 29 -3.47 4.46 -4.26
N TYR A 30 -4.32 4.60 -5.28
CA TYR A 30 -4.64 3.52 -6.23
C TYR A 30 -3.43 3.18 -7.11
N GLY A 31 -2.64 4.19 -7.51
CA GLY A 31 -1.40 3.97 -8.25
C GLY A 31 -0.33 3.29 -7.40
N LEU A 32 -0.23 3.67 -6.12
CA LEU A 32 0.67 3.02 -5.17
C LEU A 32 0.27 1.56 -4.92
N LEU A 33 -1.02 1.29 -4.68
CA LEU A 33 -1.58 -0.05 -4.51
C LEU A 33 -1.29 -0.94 -5.73
N PHE A 34 -1.51 -0.40 -6.93
CA PHE A 34 -1.21 -1.12 -8.16
C PHE A 34 0.27 -1.49 -8.25
N LEU A 35 1.18 -0.55 -7.93
CA LEU A 35 2.62 -0.81 -7.92
C LEU A 35 2.98 -1.93 -6.93
N ILE A 36 2.42 -1.89 -5.71
CA ILE A 36 2.69 -2.87 -4.65
C ILE A 36 2.25 -4.27 -5.10
N VAL A 37 1.00 -4.42 -5.57
CA VAL A 37 0.47 -5.70 -6.06
C VAL A 37 1.24 -6.19 -7.30
N PHE A 38 1.61 -5.28 -8.20
CA PHE A 38 2.40 -5.61 -9.40
C PHE A 38 3.80 -6.10 -9.04
N VAL A 39 4.44 -5.51 -8.03
CA VAL A 39 5.76 -5.97 -7.56
C VAL A 39 5.65 -7.31 -6.82
N GLU A 40 4.63 -7.49 -5.98
CA GLU A 40 4.41 -8.71 -5.20
C GLU A 40 4.08 -9.93 -6.08
N THR A 41 3.21 -9.75 -7.07
CA THR A 41 2.75 -10.84 -7.96
C THR A 41 3.55 -10.95 -9.26
N GLY A 42 4.05 -9.83 -9.78
CA GLY A 42 4.76 -9.75 -11.06
C GLY A 42 6.27 -9.91 -10.95
N LEU A 43 6.88 -9.51 -9.82
CA LEU A 43 8.28 -9.83 -9.52
C LEU A 43 8.29 -11.14 -8.72
N VAL A 44 8.36 -12.28 -9.41
CA VAL A 44 8.40 -13.67 -8.87
C VAL A 44 9.40 -13.87 -7.70
N ILE A 45 10.27 -12.89 -7.45
CA ILE A 45 11.36 -12.86 -6.49
C ILE A 45 10.96 -12.30 -5.11
N MET A 46 9.81 -11.62 -4.93
CA MET A 46 9.48 -10.92 -3.66
C MET A 46 8.05 -11.13 -3.12
N PRO A 47 7.65 -12.36 -2.72
CA PRO A 47 6.33 -12.64 -2.12
C PRO A 47 6.19 -12.16 -0.66
N PHE A 48 7.14 -11.37 -0.14
CA PHE A 48 7.17 -10.91 1.26
C PHE A 48 6.59 -9.50 1.44
N LEU A 49 6.15 -8.84 0.36
CA LEU A 49 5.45 -7.56 0.47
C LEU A 49 4.08 -7.80 1.13
N PRO A 50 3.68 -7.04 2.16
CA PRO A 50 2.41 -7.23 2.84
C PRO A 50 1.23 -6.65 2.03
N GLY A 51 1.16 -6.89 0.73
CA GLY A 51 0.12 -6.29 -0.12
C GLY A 51 -1.27 -6.84 0.15
N ASP A 52 -1.40 -8.11 0.55
CA ASP A 52 -2.67 -8.70 1.00
C ASP A 52 -3.27 -7.95 2.21
N SER A 53 -2.45 -7.72 3.24
CA SER A 53 -2.85 -7.01 4.46
C SER A 53 -3.21 -5.55 4.17
N LEU A 54 -2.49 -4.92 3.26
CA LEU A 54 -2.67 -3.54 2.86
C LEU A 54 -3.96 -3.35 2.07
N MET A 55 -4.30 -4.30 1.18
CA MET A 55 -5.60 -4.37 0.51
C MET A 55 -6.75 -4.52 1.53
N PHE A 56 -6.56 -5.25 2.62
CA PHE A 56 -7.57 -5.38 3.69
C PHE A 56 -7.77 -4.07 4.46
N VAL A 57 -6.68 -3.38 4.85
CA VAL A 57 -6.74 -2.07 5.52
C VAL A 57 -7.40 -1.04 4.61
N VAL A 58 -7.00 -0.97 3.34
CA VAL A 58 -7.63 -0.08 2.36
C VAL A 58 -9.10 -0.39 2.17
N GLY A 59 -9.49 -1.66 2.11
CA GLY A 59 -10.90 -2.07 2.08
C GLY A 59 -11.69 -1.55 3.29
N ALA A 60 -11.11 -1.62 4.49
CA ALA A 60 -11.72 -1.08 5.71
C ALA A 60 -11.81 0.46 5.71
N LEU A 61 -10.83 1.16 5.13
CA LEU A 61 -10.86 2.61 4.96
C LEU A 61 -11.91 3.04 3.92
N CYS A 62 -12.05 2.27 2.85
CA CYS A 62 -13.06 2.46 1.81
C CYS A 62 -14.48 2.23 2.37
N ALA A 63 -14.66 1.21 3.21
CA ALA A 63 -15.92 0.97 3.94
C ALA A 63 -16.28 2.11 4.93
N ASN A 64 -15.29 2.83 5.45
CA ASN A 64 -15.49 4.03 6.27
C ASN A 64 -15.77 5.31 5.44
N GLY A 65 -15.83 5.22 4.11
CA GLY A 65 -16.04 6.38 3.23
C GLY A 65 -14.85 7.33 3.16
N LEU A 66 -13.66 6.89 3.60
CA LEU A 66 -12.42 7.68 3.54
C LEU A 66 -11.77 7.63 2.15
N MET A 67 -12.15 6.64 1.34
CA MET A 67 -11.81 6.56 -0.08
C MET A 67 -13.10 6.69 -0.89
N ASP A 68 -13.24 7.80 -1.60
CA ASP A 68 -14.28 8.01 -2.60
C ASP A 68 -13.59 8.30 -3.93
N LEU A 69 -13.78 7.43 -4.91
CA LEU A 69 -13.36 7.70 -6.27
C LEU A 69 -14.47 8.52 -6.92
N GLN A 70 -14.49 9.82 -6.63
CA GLN A 70 -15.39 10.78 -7.24
C GLN A 70 -14.93 11.05 -8.68
N VAL A 71 -15.23 10.12 -9.59
CA VAL A 71 -15.08 10.28 -11.05
C VAL A 71 -16.41 10.68 -11.67
#